data_AF-A0A537CGV0-F1
#
_entry.id   AF-A0A537CGV0-F1
#
_cell.length_a   1.000
_cell.length_b   1.000
_cell.length_c   1.000
_cell.angle_alpha   90.00
_cell.angle_beta   90.00
_cell.angle_gamma   90.00
#
_symmetry.space_group_name_H-M   'P 1'
#
loop_
_entity.id
_entity.type
_entity.pdbx_description
1 polymer ?
#
loop_
_entity_poly.entity_id
_entity_poly.type
_entity_poly.pdbx_seq_one_letter_code
_entity_poly.pdbx_strand_id
1 'polypeptide(L)'
;MQRVIIASTLILLVAVSLSQPAAGSDFTILLDGSQFRITWKIDAMQNLTAFAKTITFPQNISSTLKGADLTAFASTLQNTLQAKVATIQISQPTISLSSNSVNATCSNHCPFQWLNATIAFDIHENPVQANGLGEYDMSWKAIRVEDNLQVNGTAFNTLGETYLLQGLASFFPTPTTLRTFTVKIGGLLVNKNTYQDPTGKIFLLDTGAFQTPLSNWVHTQDLESRTQSWTSPQNAGFNITANQQITEVGFQTNLYYFAAARMSGEISTSMNTFAQKDVLFVDFSNGLWKTVSATLILVIIGILIVTVILERRITGQLRQRRKGSKAR
;
A
#
# COMPACT_ATOMS: atom_id res chain seq x y z
N MET A 1 22.57 8.15 40.84
CA MET A 1 22.65 8.91 39.58
C MET A 1 23.10 8.05 38.39
N GLN A 2 24.17 7.26 38.51
CA GLN A 2 24.72 6.44 37.41
C GLN A 2 23.71 5.45 36.76
N ARG A 3 22.81 4.84 37.53
CA ARG A 3 21.77 3.93 37.00
C ARG A 3 20.67 4.61 36.16
N VAL A 4 20.42 5.90 36.38
CA VAL A 4 19.41 6.67 35.64
C VAL A 4 19.97 7.12 34.28
N ILE A 5 21.27 7.41 34.23
CA ILE A 5 21.98 7.78 32.99
C ILE A 5 22.11 6.57 32.05
N ILE A 6 22.39 5.39 32.60
CA ILE A 6 22.47 4.14 31.81
C ILE A 6 21.10 3.76 31.22
N ALA A 7 20.02 3.89 32.00
CA ALA A 7 18.67 3.60 31.50
C ALA A 7 18.22 4.57 30.38
N SER A 8 18.53 5.87 30.51
CA SER A 8 18.19 6.87 29.49
C SER A 8 19.05 6.74 28.23
N THR A 9 20.32 6.34 28.34
CA THR A 9 21.17 6.04 27.17
C THR A 9 20.79 4.73 26.49
N LEU A 10 20.34 3.71 27.22
CA LEU A 10 19.85 2.46 26.61
C LEU A 10 18.54 2.69 25.82
N ILE A 11 17.63 3.52 26.34
CA ILE A 11 16.38 3.87 25.63
C ILE A 11 16.68 4.69 24.37
N LEU A 12 17.68 5.58 24.41
CA LEU A 12 18.11 6.35 23.24
C LEU A 12 18.79 5.46 22.18
N LEU A 13 19.58 4.45 22.58
CA LEU A 13 20.22 3.53 21.63
C LEU A 13 19.24 2.56 20.95
N VAL A 14 18.18 2.13 21.66
CA VAL A 14 17.14 1.27 21.06
C VAL A 14 16.26 2.03 20.06
N ALA A 15 16.07 3.34 20.26
CA ALA A 15 15.32 4.19 19.33
C ALA A 15 16.06 4.43 17.99
N VAL A 16 17.40 4.40 17.99
CA VAL A 16 18.23 4.65 16.79
C VAL A 16 18.41 3.39 15.94
N SER A 17 18.16 2.19 16.48
CA SER A 17 18.32 0.92 15.74
C SER A 17 17.09 0.50 14.92
N LEU A 18 16.04 1.33 14.84
CA LEU A 18 14.79 1.02 14.14
C LEU A 18 14.61 1.79 12.81
N SER A 19 15.57 2.62 12.40
CA SER A 19 15.56 3.26 11.09
C SER A 19 15.87 2.23 9.99
N GLN A 20 14.83 1.53 9.55
CA GLN A 20 14.90 0.81 8.28
C GLN A 20 14.82 1.84 7.15
N PRO A 21 15.71 1.76 6.14
CA PRO A 21 15.56 2.58 4.94
C PRO A 21 14.22 2.24 4.26
N ALA A 22 13.47 3.26 3.87
CA ALA A 22 12.21 3.13 3.14
C ALA A 22 12.47 2.33 1.85
N ALA A 23 12.03 1.07 1.84
CA ALA A 23 11.97 0.29 0.63
C ALA A 23 10.95 0.98 -0.29
N GLY A 24 11.39 1.42 -1.48
CA GLY A 24 10.53 2.12 -2.41
C GLY A 24 9.22 1.36 -2.64
N SER A 25 8.09 1.98 -2.30
CA SER A 25 6.77 1.40 -2.48
C SER A 25 6.24 1.64 -3.89
N ASP A 26 5.44 0.71 -4.38
CA ASP A 26 4.86 0.75 -5.72
C ASP A 26 3.67 1.73 -5.81
N PHE A 27 2.91 1.89 -4.71
CA PHE A 27 1.85 2.87 -4.54
C PHE A 27 2.25 3.83 -3.42
N THR A 28 2.76 5.00 -3.77
CA THR A 28 3.20 6.02 -2.82
C THR A 28 2.22 7.19 -2.79
N ILE A 29 1.81 7.60 -1.60
CA ILE A 29 1.10 8.85 -1.35
C ILE A 29 2.00 9.75 -0.49
N LEU A 30 2.40 10.89 -1.02
CA LEU A 30 3.18 11.89 -0.29
C LEU A 30 2.30 13.10 0.00
N LEU A 31 2.13 13.48 1.26
CA LEU A 31 1.50 14.76 1.61
C LEU A 31 2.56 15.87 1.58
N ASP A 32 2.40 16.82 0.66
CA ASP A 32 3.19 18.04 0.55
C ASP A 32 2.29 19.26 0.74
N GLY A 33 2.34 19.86 1.93
CA GLY A 33 1.44 20.95 2.32
C GLY A 33 -0.02 20.50 2.41
N SER A 34 -0.85 20.93 1.45
CA SER A 34 -2.28 20.60 1.35
C SER A 34 -2.61 19.69 0.16
N GLN A 35 -1.59 19.11 -0.46
CA GLN A 35 -1.72 18.32 -1.67
C GLN A 35 -1.11 16.95 -1.46
N PHE A 36 -1.81 15.92 -1.91
CA PHE A 36 -1.25 14.58 -1.98
C PHE A 36 -0.65 14.38 -3.37
N ARG A 37 0.64 14.04 -3.44
CA ARG A 37 1.29 13.56 -4.65
C ARG A 37 1.25 12.05 -4.65
N ILE A 38 0.72 11.49 -5.72
CA ILE A 38 0.48 10.07 -5.84
C ILE A 38 1.31 9.49 -6.97
N THR A 39 1.92 8.33 -6.72
CA THR A 39 2.63 7.55 -7.74
C THR A 39 2.24 6.09 -7.61
N TRP A 40 1.71 5.52 -8.68
CA TRP A 40 1.30 4.11 -8.78
C TRP A 40 2.14 3.44 -9.85
N LYS A 41 2.89 2.42 -9.46
CA LYS A 41 3.68 1.56 -10.33
C LYS A 41 3.11 0.17 -10.25
N ILE A 42 2.81 -0.43 -11.39
CA ILE A 42 2.23 -1.76 -11.46
C ILE A 42 3.00 -2.52 -12.52
N ASP A 43 3.70 -3.56 -12.09
CA ASP A 43 4.42 -4.47 -12.96
C ASP A 43 3.66 -5.80 -13.01
N ALA A 44 2.88 -5.97 -14.08
CA ALA A 44 2.18 -7.21 -14.37
C ALA A 44 3.08 -8.12 -15.20
N MET A 45 3.11 -9.40 -14.86
CA MET A 45 4.09 -10.36 -15.34
C MET A 45 3.42 -11.72 -15.55
N GLN A 46 3.71 -12.40 -16.67
CA GLN A 46 3.11 -13.71 -16.96
C GLN A 46 3.98 -14.62 -17.81
N ASN A 47 3.70 -15.93 -17.72
CA ASN A 47 4.20 -16.97 -18.63
C ASN A 47 3.10 -17.95 -19.11
N LEU A 48 1.81 -17.65 -18.93
CA LEU A 48 0.68 -18.45 -19.44
C LEU A 48 0.79 -18.72 -20.95
N THR A 49 1.33 -17.75 -21.70
CA THR A 49 1.61 -17.89 -23.15
C THR A 49 2.50 -19.07 -23.51
N ALA A 50 3.41 -19.50 -22.62
CA ALA A 50 4.28 -20.65 -22.87
C ALA A 50 3.47 -21.95 -23.03
N PHE A 51 2.26 -22.01 -22.45
CA PHE A 51 1.32 -23.11 -22.62
C PHE A 51 0.33 -22.83 -23.77
N ALA A 52 -0.35 -21.69 -23.74
CA ALA A 52 -1.47 -21.38 -24.64
C ALA A 52 -1.03 -21.00 -26.06
N LYS A 53 0.23 -20.56 -26.24
CA LYS A 53 0.76 -19.97 -27.49
C LYS A 53 -0.07 -18.76 -27.99
N THR A 54 -0.90 -18.18 -27.12
CA THR A 54 -1.71 -16.99 -27.37
C THR A 54 -1.13 -15.79 -26.64
N ILE A 55 -1.54 -14.59 -27.03
CA ILE A 55 -1.12 -13.32 -26.42
C ILE A 55 -1.96 -13.09 -25.16
N THR A 56 -1.33 -12.66 -24.06
CA THR A 56 -2.01 -12.45 -22.77
C THR A 56 -1.77 -11.06 -22.16
N PHE A 57 -1.03 -10.19 -22.85
CA PHE A 57 -0.92 -8.76 -22.57
C PHE A 57 -0.90 -7.91 -23.85
N PRO A 58 -1.25 -6.61 -23.77
CA PRO A 58 -1.19 -5.67 -24.88
C PRO A 58 0.16 -5.66 -25.60
N GLN A 59 0.16 -5.71 -26.94
CA GLN A 59 1.38 -5.91 -27.72
C GLN A 59 2.28 -4.66 -27.76
N ASN A 60 3.58 -4.85 -27.49
CA ASN A 60 4.67 -3.88 -27.73
C ASN A 60 4.31 -2.41 -27.43
N ILE A 61 3.60 -2.16 -26.34
CA ILE A 61 3.23 -0.80 -25.96
C ILE A 61 4.48 -0.09 -25.43
N SER A 62 4.72 1.12 -25.89
CA SER A 62 5.62 2.08 -25.26
C SER A 62 5.02 3.46 -25.50
N SER A 63 4.09 3.82 -24.63
CA SER A 63 3.27 5.02 -24.84
C SER A 63 3.00 5.73 -23.53
N THR A 64 2.91 7.05 -23.64
CA THR A 64 2.38 7.91 -22.58
C THR A 64 1.02 8.38 -23.05
N LEU A 65 -0.01 8.28 -22.22
CA LEU A 65 -1.34 8.77 -22.58
C LEU A 65 -1.26 10.29 -22.80
N LYS A 66 -1.88 10.76 -23.88
CA LYS A 66 -1.93 12.18 -24.27
C LYS A 66 -3.30 12.48 -24.89
N GLY A 67 -3.65 13.77 -24.96
CA GLY A 67 -4.87 14.23 -25.61
C GLY A 67 -6.13 13.57 -25.03
N ALA A 68 -7.01 13.07 -25.90
CA ALA A 68 -8.30 12.51 -25.52
C ALA A 68 -8.18 11.28 -24.58
N ASP A 69 -7.21 10.39 -24.81
CA ASP A 69 -7.00 9.20 -23.97
C ASP A 69 -6.66 9.60 -22.52
N LEU A 70 -5.79 10.62 -22.35
CA LEU A 70 -5.44 11.14 -21.04
C LEU A 70 -6.63 11.83 -20.37
N THR A 71 -7.42 12.60 -21.13
CA THR A 71 -8.64 13.25 -20.62
C THR A 71 -9.69 12.23 -20.17
N ALA A 72 -9.90 11.17 -20.96
CA ALA A 72 -10.82 10.08 -20.61
C ALA A 72 -10.35 9.36 -19.34
N PHE A 73 -9.06 9.02 -19.25
CA PHE A 73 -8.50 8.46 -18.03
C PHE A 73 -8.69 9.37 -16.81
N ALA A 74 -8.32 10.65 -16.95
CA ALA A 74 -8.41 11.61 -15.86
C ALA A 74 -9.85 11.75 -15.37
N SER A 75 -10.82 11.80 -16.29
CA SER A 75 -12.24 11.85 -15.96
C SER A 75 -12.72 10.58 -15.24
N THR A 76 -12.34 9.40 -15.72
CA THR A 76 -12.67 8.13 -15.06
C THR A 76 -12.09 8.10 -13.65
N LEU A 77 -10.80 8.40 -13.49
CA LEU A 77 -10.13 8.41 -12.21
C LEU A 77 -10.76 9.42 -11.25
N GLN A 78 -11.08 10.62 -11.74
CA GLN A 78 -11.76 11.67 -10.99
C GLN A 78 -13.11 11.20 -10.46
N ASN A 79 -13.91 10.55 -11.31
CA ASN A 79 -15.22 10.01 -10.94
C ASN A 79 -15.08 8.89 -9.91
N THR A 80 -14.11 7.99 -10.08
CA THR A 80 -13.85 6.89 -9.13
C THR A 80 -13.43 7.42 -7.76
N LEU A 81 -12.57 8.43 -7.69
CA LEU A 81 -12.16 9.05 -6.42
C LEU A 81 -13.33 9.82 -5.78
N GLN A 82 -14.09 10.59 -6.55
CA GLN A 82 -15.23 11.36 -6.05
C GLN A 82 -16.38 10.48 -5.56
N ALA A 83 -16.52 9.27 -6.07
CA ALA A 83 -17.45 8.28 -5.54
C ALA A 83 -17.10 7.83 -4.11
N LYS A 84 -15.85 8.02 -3.66
CA LYS A 84 -15.40 7.80 -2.28
C LYS A 84 -15.45 9.09 -1.47
N VAL A 85 -14.84 10.15 -1.98
CA VAL A 85 -14.73 11.45 -1.32
C VAL A 85 -15.05 12.56 -2.32
N ALA A 86 -16.25 13.12 -2.20
CA ALA A 86 -16.82 14.04 -3.20
C ALA A 86 -16.01 15.34 -3.40
N THR A 87 -15.17 15.73 -2.43
CA THR A 87 -14.38 16.96 -2.47
C THR A 87 -13.06 16.82 -3.23
N ILE A 88 -12.66 15.60 -3.61
CA ILE A 88 -11.37 15.36 -4.30
C ILE A 88 -11.37 15.98 -5.69
N GLN A 89 -10.27 16.66 -6.00
CA GLN A 89 -9.92 17.12 -7.35
C GLN A 89 -8.56 16.56 -7.73
N ILE A 90 -8.45 16.03 -8.94
CA ILE A 90 -7.20 15.54 -9.50
C ILE A 90 -6.56 16.64 -10.34
N SER A 91 -5.24 16.78 -10.23
CA SER A 91 -4.46 17.58 -11.17
C SER A 91 -3.24 16.82 -11.70
N GLN A 92 -2.73 17.29 -12.84
CA GLN A 92 -1.52 16.79 -13.50
C GLN A 92 -1.44 15.25 -13.67
N PRO A 93 -2.50 14.58 -14.16
CA PRO A 93 -2.43 13.14 -14.38
C PRO A 93 -1.42 12.83 -15.49
N THR A 94 -0.58 11.84 -15.22
CA THR A 94 0.37 11.28 -16.17
C THR A 94 0.28 9.76 -16.10
N ILE A 95 0.38 9.12 -17.27
CA ILE A 95 0.43 7.67 -17.36
C ILE A 95 1.43 7.30 -18.42
N SER A 96 2.33 6.41 -18.05
CA SER A 96 3.21 5.71 -18.97
C SER A 96 2.93 4.21 -18.91
N LEU A 97 2.81 3.61 -20.09
CA LEU A 97 2.58 2.19 -20.28
C LEU A 97 3.74 1.63 -21.11
N SER A 98 4.25 0.48 -20.69
CA SER A 98 5.21 -0.27 -21.47
C SER A 98 4.90 -1.76 -21.42
N SER A 99 5.09 -2.48 -22.53
CA SER A 99 4.96 -3.93 -22.58
C SER A 99 5.92 -4.52 -23.61
N ASN A 100 6.45 -5.71 -23.34
CA ASN A 100 7.23 -6.51 -24.29
C ASN A 100 6.42 -7.63 -24.97
N SER A 101 5.09 -7.61 -24.84
CA SER A 101 4.25 -8.67 -25.41
C SER A 101 4.39 -8.70 -26.94
N VAL A 102 4.81 -9.86 -27.46
CA VAL A 102 5.13 -10.04 -28.89
C VAL A 102 3.87 -10.18 -29.75
N ASN A 103 3.92 -9.68 -30.98
CA ASN A 103 2.83 -9.69 -31.96
C ASN A 103 2.64 -11.06 -32.66
N ALA A 104 2.91 -12.18 -32.00
CA ALA A 104 2.88 -13.48 -32.67
C ALA A 104 2.40 -14.62 -31.78
N THR A 105 1.69 -15.57 -32.41
CA THR A 105 1.58 -16.93 -31.92
C THR A 105 2.98 -17.55 -31.91
N CYS A 106 3.49 -17.88 -30.73
CA CYS A 106 4.82 -18.47 -30.61
C CYS A 106 4.72 -19.96 -30.93
N SER A 107 5.48 -20.42 -31.93
CA SER A 107 5.42 -21.82 -32.38
C SER A 107 5.99 -22.81 -31.36
N ASN A 108 7.09 -22.45 -30.68
CA ASN A 108 7.84 -23.36 -29.79
C ASN A 108 7.95 -22.86 -28.34
N HIS A 109 8.43 -21.63 -28.12
CA HIS A 109 8.55 -21.03 -26.79
C HIS A 109 8.14 -19.57 -26.84
N CYS A 110 7.12 -19.20 -26.07
CA CYS A 110 6.80 -17.78 -25.87
C CYS A 110 7.75 -17.20 -24.82
N PRO A 111 8.35 -16.02 -25.08
CA PRO A 111 9.08 -15.32 -24.04
C PRO A 111 8.13 -14.89 -22.93
N PHE A 112 8.72 -14.65 -21.76
CA PHE A 112 8.03 -14.02 -20.65
C PHE A 112 7.43 -12.68 -21.08
N GLN A 113 6.15 -12.42 -20.78
CA GLN A 113 5.54 -11.12 -21.08
C GLN A 113 5.33 -10.32 -19.79
N TRP A 114 5.54 -9.02 -19.89
CA TRP A 114 5.29 -8.05 -18.85
C TRP A 114 4.51 -6.85 -19.41
N LEU A 115 3.77 -6.20 -18.53
CA LEU A 115 3.07 -4.95 -18.75
C LEU A 115 3.32 -4.07 -17.52
N ASN A 116 4.00 -2.95 -17.74
CA ASN A 116 4.31 -2.00 -16.70
C ASN A 116 3.48 -0.75 -16.91
N ALA A 117 2.84 -0.29 -15.85
CA ALA A 117 2.11 0.96 -15.83
C ALA A 117 2.67 1.84 -14.71
N THR A 118 3.03 3.08 -15.04
CA THR A 118 3.35 4.10 -14.04
C THR A 118 2.39 5.26 -14.22
N ILE A 119 1.59 5.50 -13.19
CA ILE A 119 0.59 6.57 -13.10
C ILE A 119 1.05 7.52 -12.02
N ALA A 120 1.04 8.81 -12.30
CA ALA A 120 1.27 9.83 -11.27
C ALA A 120 0.29 10.98 -11.44
N PHE A 121 -0.21 11.48 -10.33
CA PHE A 121 -1.16 12.58 -10.29
C PHE A 121 -1.18 13.20 -8.91
N ASP A 122 -1.81 14.36 -8.81
CA ASP A 122 -1.96 15.09 -7.58
C ASP A 122 -3.42 15.08 -7.16
N ILE A 123 -3.69 14.92 -5.86
CA ILE A 123 -5.01 15.10 -5.25
C ILE A 123 -5.00 16.38 -4.44
N HIS A 124 -5.99 17.21 -4.71
CA HIS A 124 -6.41 18.32 -3.87
C HIS A 124 -7.69 17.94 -3.16
N GLU A 125 -7.66 18.00 -1.84
CA GLU A 125 -8.83 17.86 -0.98
C GLU A 125 -8.91 19.11 -0.12
N ASN A 126 -10.13 19.62 0.09
CA ASN A 126 -10.35 20.67 1.08
C ASN A 126 -10.55 19.98 2.44
N PRO A 127 -9.55 19.99 3.34
CA PRO A 127 -9.70 19.31 4.61
C PRO A 127 -10.79 20.00 5.45
N VAL A 128 -11.50 19.23 6.26
CA VAL A 128 -12.30 19.80 7.33
C VAL A 128 -11.32 20.39 8.33
N GLN A 129 -11.32 21.70 8.49
CA GLN A 129 -10.43 22.38 9.42
C GLN A 129 -11.17 22.75 10.70
N ALA A 130 -10.70 22.24 11.83
CA ALA A 130 -11.15 22.63 13.15
C ALA A 130 -9.94 22.90 14.06
N ASN A 131 -9.85 24.08 14.65
CA ASN A 131 -8.81 24.44 15.63
C ASN A 131 -7.36 24.22 15.14
N GLY A 132 -7.08 24.46 13.85
CA GLY A 132 -5.75 24.28 13.26
C GLY A 132 -5.38 22.82 12.94
N LEU A 133 -6.31 21.88 13.12
CA LEU A 133 -6.21 20.49 12.69
C LEU A 133 -6.98 20.33 11.39
N GLY A 134 -6.33 19.83 10.34
CA GLY A 134 -6.99 19.43 9.11
C GLY A 134 -7.24 17.93 9.08
N GLU A 135 -8.44 17.55 8.68
CA GLU A 135 -8.85 16.15 8.51
C GLU A 135 -8.94 15.83 7.02
N TYR A 136 -8.21 14.80 6.59
CA TYR A 136 -8.23 14.28 5.22
C TYR A 136 -8.80 12.86 5.23
N ASP A 137 -9.84 12.62 4.44
CA ASP A 137 -10.42 11.29 4.30
C ASP A 137 -9.61 10.49 3.27
N MET A 138 -8.92 9.43 3.71
CA MET A 138 -8.07 8.56 2.89
C MET A 138 -8.82 7.29 2.44
N SER A 139 -10.15 7.22 2.56
CA SER A 139 -10.94 6.07 2.10
C SER A 139 -10.80 5.81 0.60
N TRP A 140 -10.44 6.84 -0.17
CA TRP A 140 -10.12 6.76 -1.60
C TRP A 140 -8.81 6.01 -1.93
N LYS A 141 -7.97 5.68 -0.94
CA LYS A 141 -6.76 4.85 -1.19
C LYS A 141 -7.10 3.45 -1.74
N ALA A 142 -8.31 2.97 -1.45
CA ALA A 142 -8.83 1.69 -1.88
C ALA A 142 -9.92 1.89 -2.94
N ILE A 143 -9.49 1.94 -4.20
CA ILE A 143 -10.37 2.11 -5.36
C ILE A 143 -10.16 0.98 -6.36
N ARG A 144 -11.14 0.86 -7.23
CA ARG A 144 -11.13 -0.05 -8.36
C ARG A 144 -11.68 0.70 -9.55
N VAL A 145 -10.88 0.81 -10.61
CA VAL A 145 -11.32 1.38 -11.87
C VAL A 145 -11.76 0.24 -12.76
N GLU A 146 -13.04 0.19 -13.08
CA GLU A 146 -13.63 -0.90 -13.88
C GLU A 146 -13.74 -0.55 -15.36
N ASP A 147 -13.58 0.73 -15.71
CA ASP A 147 -13.67 1.20 -17.08
C ASP A 147 -12.59 0.58 -17.97
N ASN A 148 -12.98 0.28 -19.21
CA ASN A 148 -12.06 -0.17 -20.25
C ASN A 148 -11.23 1.00 -20.78
N LEU A 149 -10.17 1.34 -20.04
CA LEU A 149 -9.21 2.35 -20.43
C LEU A 149 -8.32 1.83 -21.55
N GLN A 150 -8.18 2.64 -22.60
CA GLN A 150 -7.47 2.28 -23.82
C GLN A 150 -6.36 3.28 -24.13
N VAL A 151 -5.34 2.79 -24.84
CA VAL A 151 -4.32 3.61 -25.49
C VAL A 151 -4.21 3.15 -26.94
N ASN A 152 -4.37 4.07 -27.90
CA ASN A 152 -4.39 3.73 -29.33
C ASN A 152 -5.37 2.57 -29.66
N GLY A 153 -6.55 2.54 -29.02
CA GLY A 153 -7.56 1.49 -29.20
C GLY A 153 -7.25 0.15 -28.53
N THR A 154 -6.16 0.05 -27.74
CA THR A 154 -5.79 -1.17 -27.01
C THR A 154 -6.11 -1.00 -25.53
N ALA A 155 -6.95 -1.89 -24.99
CA ALA A 155 -7.29 -1.93 -23.57
C ALA A 155 -6.06 -2.26 -22.70
N PHE A 156 -5.88 -1.56 -21.59
CA PHE A 156 -4.80 -1.88 -20.65
C PHE A 156 -5.30 -2.14 -19.22
N ASN A 157 -6.51 -1.70 -18.88
CA ASN A 157 -7.03 -1.85 -17.53
C ASN A 157 -7.79 -3.17 -17.30
N THR A 158 -8.66 -3.58 -18.23
CA THR A 158 -9.50 -4.79 -18.14
C THR A 158 -8.74 -6.07 -18.49
N LEU A 159 -7.59 -6.31 -17.84
CA LEU A 159 -6.68 -7.41 -18.20
C LEU A 159 -7.32 -8.79 -18.16
N GLY A 160 -8.15 -9.00 -17.14
CA GLY A 160 -8.91 -10.22 -16.91
C GLY A 160 -9.71 -10.66 -18.11
N GLU A 161 -10.70 -9.84 -18.43
CA GLU A 161 -11.65 -10.08 -19.52
C GLU A 161 -10.97 -10.05 -20.89
N THR A 162 -10.11 -9.05 -21.13
CA THR A 162 -9.53 -8.82 -22.46
C THR A 162 -8.45 -9.84 -22.83
N TYR A 163 -7.64 -10.30 -21.87
CA TYR A 163 -6.44 -11.09 -22.20
C TYR A 163 -6.29 -12.40 -21.40
N LEU A 164 -6.52 -12.36 -20.09
CA LEU A 164 -6.23 -13.50 -19.21
C LEU A 164 -7.21 -14.66 -19.40
N LEU A 165 -8.49 -14.38 -19.71
CA LEU A 165 -9.48 -15.41 -20.01
C LEU A 165 -9.05 -16.31 -21.17
N GLN A 166 -8.55 -15.74 -22.26
CA GLN A 166 -8.11 -16.49 -23.43
C GLN A 166 -6.90 -17.37 -23.10
N GLY A 167 -5.93 -16.82 -22.35
CA GLY A 167 -4.78 -17.59 -21.88
C GLY A 167 -5.18 -18.78 -20.99
N LEU A 168 -6.15 -18.56 -20.09
CA LEU A 168 -6.62 -19.59 -19.17
C LEU A 168 -7.52 -20.65 -19.79
N ALA A 169 -8.29 -20.33 -20.83
CA ALA A 169 -9.15 -21.31 -21.50
C ALA A 169 -8.38 -22.57 -21.95
N SER A 170 -7.11 -22.39 -22.35
CA SER A 170 -6.23 -23.48 -22.75
C SER A 170 -5.91 -24.45 -21.61
N PHE A 171 -5.87 -23.98 -20.35
CA PHE A 171 -5.55 -24.78 -19.16
C PHE A 171 -6.68 -25.69 -18.68
N PHE A 172 -7.85 -25.63 -19.31
CA PHE A 172 -8.97 -26.52 -19.03
C PHE A 172 -9.26 -27.49 -20.20
N PRO A 173 -8.26 -28.23 -20.72
CA PRO A 173 -8.52 -29.28 -21.70
C PRO A 173 -9.22 -30.45 -21.00
N THR A 174 -9.74 -31.40 -21.78
CA THR A 174 -10.26 -32.66 -21.23
C THR A 174 -9.13 -33.37 -20.48
N PRO A 175 -9.25 -33.62 -19.16
CA PRO A 175 -8.21 -34.28 -18.40
C PRO A 175 -7.98 -35.70 -18.95
N THR A 176 -6.73 -36.16 -18.88
CA THR A 176 -6.35 -37.52 -19.27
C THR A 176 -5.75 -38.24 -18.07
N THR A 177 -5.66 -39.57 -18.12
CA THR A 177 -5.04 -40.37 -17.05
C THR A 177 -3.60 -39.96 -16.75
N LEU A 178 -2.90 -39.35 -17.72
CA LEU A 178 -1.50 -38.95 -17.61
C LEU A 178 -1.32 -37.47 -17.24
N ARG A 179 -2.37 -36.64 -17.32
CA ARG A 179 -2.26 -35.18 -17.16
C ARG A 179 -3.39 -34.60 -16.33
N THR A 180 -3.04 -33.91 -15.26
CA THR A 180 -3.97 -33.15 -14.43
C THR A 180 -3.62 -31.66 -14.48
N PHE A 181 -4.65 -30.82 -14.48
CA PHE A 181 -4.53 -29.37 -14.54
C PHE A 181 -5.18 -28.75 -13.31
N THR A 182 -4.44 -27.87 -12.64
CA THR A 182 -4.89 -27.15 -11.45
C THR A 182 -4.71 -25.68 -11.68
N VAL A 183 -5.78 -24.88 -11.58
CA VAL A 183 -5.70 -23.43 -11.70
C VAL A 183 -6.17 -22.81 -10.38
N LYS A 184 -5.39 -21.84 -9.87
CA LYS A 184 -5.75 -21.03 -8.71
C LYS A 184 -5.75 -19.55 -9.07
N ILE A 185 -6.77 -18.83 -8.62
CA ILE A 185 -6.90 -17.37 -8.78
C ILE A 185 -7.05 -16.78 -7.37
N GLY A 186 -6.16 -15.86 -7.00
CA GLY A 186 -6.11 -15.32 -5.63
C GLY A 186 -5.89 -16.40 -4.57
N GLY A 187 -5.23 -17.51 -4.93
CA GLY A 187 -5.02 -18.67 -4.06
C GLY A 187 -6.18 -19.67 -4.01
N LEU A 188 -7.35 -19.34 -4.55
CA LEU A 188 -8.52 -20.20 -4.58
C LEU A 188 -8.52 -21.11 -5.80
N LEU A 189 -8.78 -22.40 -5.60
CA LEU A 189 -8.89 -23.38 -6.69
C LEU A 189 -10.13 -23.08 -7.55
N VAL A 190 -9.95 -22.95 -8.85
CA VAL A 190 -11.02 -22.73 -9.82
C VAL A 190 -11.10 -23.89 -10.81
N ASN A 191 -12.27 -24.10 -11.39
CA ASN A 191 -12.51 -25.11 -12.41
C ASN A 191 -12.99 -24.46 -13.72
N LYS A 192 -13.14 -25.27 -14.76
CA LYS A 192 -13.57 -24.83 -16.10
C LYS A 192 -14.90 -24.05 -16.10
N ASN A 193 -15.80 -24.34 -15.18
CA ASN A 193 -17.12 -23.71 -15.13
C ASN A 193 -17.12 -22.44 -14.27
N THR A 194 -16.11 -22.24 -13.42
CA THR A 194 -16.09 -21.16 -12.42
C THR A 194 -14.96 -20.16 -12.61
N TYR A 195 -13.96 -20.42 -13.47
CA TYR A 195 -12.80 -19.52 -13.61
C TYR A 195 -13.12 -18.18 -14.27
N GLN A 196 -14.18 -18.10 -15.09
CA GLN A 196 -14.46 -16.92 -15.91
C GLN A 196 -14.79 -15.69 -15.06
N ASP A 197 -15.65 -15.83 -14.05
CA ASP A 197 -16.05 -14.73 -13.17
C ASP A 197 -14.88 -14.09 -12.38
N PRO A 198 -14.05 -14.85 -11.64
CA PRO A 198 -12.91 -14.28 -10.92
C PRO A 198 -11.81 -13.77 -11.88
N THR A 199 -11.66 -14.36 -13.06
CA THR A 199 -10.67 -13.88 -14.04
C THR A 199 -11.14 -12.59 -14.70
N GLY A 200 -12.40 -12.50 -15.14
CA GLY A 200 -12.95 -11.31 -15.81
C GLY A 200 -12.89 -10.06 -14.93
N LYS A 201 -12.95 -10.26 -13.61
CA LYS A 201 -12.84 -9.22 -12.58
C LYS A 201 -11.41 -8.81 -12.23
N ILE A 202 -10.42 -9.15 -13.06
CA ILE A 202 -9.03 -8.70 -12.87
C ILE A 202 -8.83 -7.39 -13.62
N PHE A 203 -8.63 -6.33 -12.85
CA PHE A 203 -8.27 -5.01 -13.36
C PHE A 203 -6.83 -4.68 -13.00
N LEU A 204 -6.13 -3.96 -13.88
CA LEU A 204 -4.79 -3.46 -13.58
C LEU A 204 -4.87 -2.41 -12.45
N LEU A 205 -5.86 -1.54 -12.49
CA LEU A 205 -6.07 -0.45 -11.53
C LEU A 205 -7.04 -0.86 -10.43
N ASP A 206 -6.61 -1.82 -9.62
CA ASP A 206 -7.33 -2.26 -8.42
C ASP A 206 -6.42 -2.15 -7.20
N THR A 207 -6.72 -1.17 -6.34
CA THR A 207 -6.07 -0.95 -5.05
C THR A 207 -6.95 -1.40 -3.89
N GLY A 208 -8.00 -2.20 -4.14
CA GLY A 208 -8.97 -2.63 -3.14
C GLY A 208 -8.37 -3.37 -1.94
N ALA A 209 -7.20 -4.00 -2.09
CA ALA A 209 -6.46 -4.60 -0.97
C ALA A 209 -6.04 -3.57 0.11
N PHE A 210 -5.97 -2.28 -0.23
CA PHE A 210 -5.66 -1.20 0.70
C PHE A 210 -6.88 -0.71 1.51
N GLN A 211 -7.97 -1.47 1.51
CA GLN A 211 -9.17 -1.19 2.31
C GLN A 211 -8.94 -1.29 3.83
N THR A 212 -7.88 -1.98 4.27
CA THR A 212 -7.53 -2.02 5.69
C THR A 212 -7.34 -0.59 6.21
N PRO A 213 -7.96 -0.21 7.35
CA PRO A 213 -7.86 1.15 7.85
C PRO A 213 -6.39 1.59 8.05
N LEU A 214 -6.07 2.84 7.71
CA LEU A 214 -4.71 3.40 7.83
C LEU A 214 -4.14 3.24 9.25
N SER A 215 -4.95 3.32 10.29
CA SER A 215 -4.51 3.10 11.68
C SER A 215 -3.99 1.68 11.96
N ASN A 216 -4.29 0.71 11.10
CA ASN A 216 -3.84 -0.68 11.20
C ASN A 216 -2.64 -0.97 10.28
N TRP A 217 -2.15 0.03 9.54
CA TRP A 217 -0.95 -0.10 8.73
C TRP A 217 0.30 -0.04 9.62
N VAL A 218 1.41 -0.56 9.12
CA VAL A 218 2.68 -0.53 9.85
C VAL A 218 3.19 0.91 9.84
N HIS A 219 3.23 1.54 11.01
CA HIS A 219 3.68 2.91 11.17
C HIS A 219 5.18 2.96 11.48
N THR A 220 5.90 3.80 10.75
CA THR A 220 7.32 4.08 10.99
C THR A 220 7.57 5.58 11.04
N GLN A 221 8.57 5.98 11.82
CA GLN A 221 8.98 7.37 11.97
C GLN A 221 10.46 7.50 11.64
N ASP A 222 10.78 8.50 10.83
CA ASP A 222 12.16 8.90 10.55
C ASP A 222 12.40 10.29 11.16
N LEU A 223 13.20 10.29 12.23
CA LEU A 223 13.53 11.50 12.99
C LEU A 223 14.53 12.39 12.25
N GLU A 224 15.34 11.82 11.35
CA GLU A 224 16.35 12.55 10.59
C GLU A 224 15.69 13.40 9.51
N SER A 225 14.82 12.78 8.71
CA SER A 225 14.04 13.46 7.67
C SER A 225 12.79 14.18 8.20
N ARG A 226 12.42 13.97 9.47
CA ARG A 226 11.19 14.48 10.11
C ARG A 226 9.92 14.04 9.37
N THR A 227 9.93 12.84 8.82
CA THR A 227 8.78 12.21 8.18
C THR A 227 8.27 11.02 8.99
N GLN A 228 7.07 10.59 8.67
CA GLN A 228 6.51 9.33 9.13
C GLN A 228 5.74 8.69 8.00
N SER A 229 5.75 7.37 7.97
CA SER A 229 5.05 6.61 6.95
C SER A 229 4.20 5.49 7.52
N TRP A 230 3.17 5.13 6.76
CA TRP A 230 2.32 3.98 6.98
C TRP A 230 2.48 3.03 5.79
N THR A 231 2.87 1.79 6.04
CA THR A 231 3.00 0.76 5.01
C THR A 231 1.86 -0.24 5.15
N SER A 232 1.18 -0.50 4.03
CA SER A 232 0.07 -1.45 3.99
C SER A 232 0.56 -2.86 4.37
N PRO A 233 -0.17 -3.58 5.25
CA PRO A 233 0.15 -4.96 5.57
C PRO A 233 -0.20 -5.92 4.43
N GLN A 234 -0.99 -5.46 3.46
CA GLN A 234 -1.43 -6.22 2.30
C GLN A 234 -0.85 -5.62 1.01
N ASN A 235 -0.63 -6.46 0.01
CA ASN A 235 -0.25 -6.02 -1.33
C ASN A 235 -1.48 -6.11 -2.23
N ALA A 236 -1.67 -5.10 -3.07
CA ALA A 236 -2.67 -5.10 -4.12
C ALA A 236 -2.16 -5.83 -5.38
N GLY A 237 -3.03 -5.94 -6.38
CA GLY A 237 -2.79 -6.67 -7.63
C GLY A 237 -3.52 -8.01 -7.67
N PHE A 238 -3.06 -8.90 -8.55
CA PHE A 238 -3.70 -10.20 -8.79
C PHE A 238 -2.65 -11.31 -8.88
N ASN A 239 -3.10 -12.54 -8.67
CA ASN A 239 -2.24 -13.72 -8.78
C ASN A 239 -3.03 -14.90 -9.34
N ILE A 240 -2.64 -15.34 -10.52
CA ILE A 240 -3.11 -16.55 -11.18
C ILE A 240 -1.94 -17.51 -11.22
N THR A 241 -2.17 -18.73 -10.76
CA THR A 241 -1.21 -19.83 -10.91
C THR A 241 -1.89 -21.01 -11.55
N ALA A 242 -1.23 -21.64 -12.51
CA ALA A 242 -1.65 -22.86 -13.14
C ALA A 242 -0.54 -23.91 -13.02
N ASN A 243 -0.90 -25.11 -12.63
CA ASN A 243 0.00 -26.25 -12.53
C ASN A 243 -0.52 -27.35 -13.46
N GLN A 244 0.34 -27.83 -14.35
CA GLN A 244 0.13 -29.05 -15.09
C GLN A 244 1.01 -30.14 -14.48
N GLN A 245 0.39 -31.17 -13.94
CA GLN A 245 1.08 -32.35 -13.47
C GLN A 245 0.99 -33.44 -14.54
N ILE A 246 2.14 -34.01 -14.89
CA ILE A 246 2.27 -35.14 -15.81
C ILE A 246 2.72 -36.34 -14.98
N THR A 247 1.95 -37.43 -15.03
CA THR A 247 2.23 -38.66 -14.32
C THR A 247 2.40 -39.78 -15.34
N GLU A 248 3.63 -40.29 -15.46
CA GLU A 248 4.00 -41.46 -16.25
C GLU A 248 4.48 -42.59 -15.32
N VAL A 249 4.64 -43.80 -15.85
CA VAL A 249 5.04 -44.95 -15.03
C VAL A 249 6.41 -44.69 -14.40
N GLY A 250 6.44 -44.51 -13.08
CA GLY A 250 7.66 -44.24 -12.31
C GLY A 250 8.17 -42.80 -12.38
N PHE A 251 7.43 -41.87 -13.00
CA PHE A 251 7.86 -40.47 -13.14
C PHE A 251 6.70 -39.49 -12.97
N GLN A 252 6.91 -38.45 -12.17
CA GLN A 252 5.97 -37.35 -12.00
C GLN A 252 6.70 -36.02 -12.19
N THR A 253 6.18 -35.14 -13.04
CA THR A 253 6.70 -33.79 -13.24
C THR A 253 5.59 -32.75 -13.15
N ASN A 254 5.93 -31.56 -12.66
CA ASN A 254 5.03 -30.42 -12.54
C ASN A 254 5.55 -29.25 -13.39
N LEU A 255 4.67 -28.68 -14.18
CA LEU A 255 4.93 -27.48 -14.98
C LEU A 255 4.10 -26.32 -14.42
N TYR A 256 4.78 -25.24 -14.06
CA TYR A 256 4.18 -24.09 -13.40
C TYR A 256 4.05 -22.89 -14.36
N TYR A 257 2.86 -22.32 -14.38
CA TYR A 257 2.52 -21.14 -15.13
C TYR A 257 1.83 -20.12 -14.23
N PHE A 258 1.95 -18.84 -14.55
CA PHE A 258 1.41 -17.76 -13.75
C PHE A 258 1.11 -16.52 -14.57
N ALA A 259 0.20 -15.71 -14.03
CA ALA A 259 0.03 -14.31 -14.38
C ALA A 259 -0.22 -13.55 -13.08
N ALA A 260 0.62 -12.59 -12.75
CA ALA A 260 0.54 -11.88 -11.48
C ALA A 260 0.97 -10.42 -11.63
N ALA A 261 0.41 -9.57 -10.78
CA ALA A 261 0.87 -8.22 -10.51
C ALA A 261 0.87 -8.04 -9.00
N ARG A 262 1.87 -7.36 -8.46
CA ARG A 262 1.95 -7.05 -7.04
C ARG A 262 2.26 -5.58 -6.86
N MET A 263 1.53 -4.94 -5.96
CA MET A 263 1.71 -3.53 -5.63
C MET A 263 1.72 -3.37 -4.12
N SER A 264 2.84 -2.89 -3.58
CA SER A 264 2.96 -2.46 -2.19
C SER A 264 2.40 -1.04 -2.01
N GLY A 265 1.85 -0.71 -0.84
CA GLY A 265 1.29 0.62 -0.57
C GLY A 265 1.97 1.31 0.60
N GLU A 266 2.29 2.59 0.43
CA GLU A 266 2.90 3.46 1.45
C GLU A 266 2.30 4.86 1.40
N ILE A 267 2.02 5.43 2.58
CA ILE A 267 1.65 6.83 2.75
C ILE A 267 2.73 7.49 3.59
N SER A 268 3.35 8.55 3.08
CA SER A 268 4.41 9.31 3.76
C SER A 268 3.99 10.76 3.96
N THR A 269 4.23 11.27 5.16
CA THR A 269 3.81 12.62 5.58
C THR A 269 4.81 13.20 6.58
N SER A 270 4.65 14.47 6.94
CA SER A 270 5.43 15.10 8.02
C SER A 270 5.07 14.55 9.41
N MET A 271 5.98 14.67 10.38
CA MET A 271 5.79 14.16 11.76
C MET A 271 4.67 14.83 12.59
N ASN A 272 3.99 15.85 12.07
CA ASN A 272 2.86 16.55 12.71
C ASN A 272 1.50 15.94 12.33
N THR A 273 1.50 14.72 11.82
CA THR A 273 0.28 14.01 11.42
C THR A 273 0.01 12.81 12.33
N PHE A 274 -1.23 12.35 12.37
CA PHE A 274 -1.58 11.05 12.94
C PHE A 274 -2.76 10.46 12.18
N ALA A 275 -2.90 9.13 12.22
CA ALA A 275 -3.98 8.44 11.53
C ALA A 275 -4.96 7.84 12.53
N GLN A 276 -6.27 7.96 12.25
CA GLN A 276 -7.31 7.22 12.95
C GLN A 276 -8.31 6.68 11.94
N LYS A 277 -8.51 5.36 11.94
CA LYS A 277 -9.23 4.66 10.85
C LYS A 277 -8.60 5.03 9.50
N ASP A 278 -9.38 5.58 8.58
CA ASP A 278 -8.94 6.09 7.28
C ASP A 278 -8.84 7.62 7.23
N VAL A 279 -8.87 8.30 8.37
CA VAL A 279 -8.71 9.75 8.41
C VAL A 279 -7.29 10.09 8.83
N LEU A 280 -6.63 10.93 8.03
CA LEU A 280 -5.34 11.51 8.35
C LEU A 280 -5.55 12.90 8.95
N PHE A 281 -5.08 13.09 10.17
CA PHE A 281 -5.13 14.35 10.87
C PHE A 281 -3.79 15.05 10.74
N VAL A 282 -3.79 16.31 10.32
CA VAL A 282 -2.60 17.11 10.05
C VAL A 282 -2.65 18.38 10.88
N ASP A 283 -1.69 18.55 11.78
CA ASP A 283 -1.60 19.74 12.62
C ASP A 283 -0.90 20.89 11.89
N PHE A 284 -1.69 21.86 11.40
CA PHE A 284 -1.19 23.08 10.76
C PHE A 284 -0.80 24.18 11.75
N SER A 285 -0.98 23.97 13.06
CA SER A 285 -0.71 24.97 14.10
C SER A 285 0.79 25.18 14.39
N ASN A 286 1.69 24.74 13.50
CA ASN A 286 3.14 24.74 13.68
C ASN A 286 3.58 24.05 14.99
N GLY A 287 2.82 23.05 15.43
CA GLY A 287 3.14 22.28 16.63
C GLY A 287 2.78 22.97 17.94
N LEU A 288 1.89 23.98 17.95
CA LEU A 288 1.34 24.55 19.18
C LEU A 288 0.83 23.46 20.12
N TRP A 289 0.14 22.44 19.58
CA TRP A 289 -0.34 21.31 20.38
C TRP A 289 0.78 20.44 20.95
N LYS A 290 1.87 20.24 20.19
CA LYS A 290 3.08 19.56 20.69
C LYS A 290 3.75 20.36 21.80
N THR A 291 3.85 21.68 21.64
CA THR A 291 4.42 22.56 22.67
C THR A 291 3.56 22.53 23.94
N VAL A 292 2.25 22.71 23.81
CA VAL A 292 1.31 22.71 24.94
C VAL A 292 1.33 21.38 25.68
N SER A 293 1.28 20.25 24.97
CA SER A 293 1.32 18.92 25.58
C SER A 293 2.67 18.63 26.25
N ALA A 294 3.78 19.00 25.63
CA ALA A 294 5.11 18.88 26.25
C ALA A 294 5.23 19.75 27.50
N THR A 295 4.76 21.00 27.46
CA THR A 295 4.75 21.90 28.63
C THR A 295 3.88 21.32 29.75
N LEU A 296 2.70 20.78 29.43
CA LEU A 296 1.80 20.17 30.41
C LEU A 296 2.47 18.97 31.10
N ILE A 297 3.10 18.08 30.32
CA ILE A 297 3.83 16.91 30.85
C ILE A 297 4.97 17.38 31.77
N LEU A 298 5.76 18.37 31.35
CA LEU A 298 6.83 18.92 32.17
C LEU A 298 6.32 19.55 33.47
N VAL A 299 5.18 20.24 33.42
CA VAL A 299 4.52 20.81 34.61
C VAL A 299 4.07 19.71 35.56
N ILE A 300 3.43 18.64 35.06
CA ILE A 300 2.99 17.51 35.90
C ILE A 300 4.19 16.82 36.56
N ILE A 301 5.26 16.56 35.80
CA ILE A 301 6.50 15.98 36.35
C ILE A 301 7.12 16.92 37.40
N GLY A 302 7.14 18.23 37.14
CA GLY A 302 7.62 19.23 38.08
C GLY A 302 6.85 19.24 39.40
N ILE A 303 5.51 19.22 39.32
CA ILE A 303 4.64 19.13 40.50
C ILE A 303 4.94 17.85 41.29
N LEU A 304 5.09 16.71 40.61
CA LEU A 304 5.36 15.41 41.23
C LEU A 304 6.72 15.37 41.94
N ILE A 305 7.75 15.99 41.36
CA ILE A 305 9.07 16.14 42.00
C ILE A 305 8.95 16.99 43.28
N VAL A 306 8.24 18.12 43.21
CA VAL A 306 8.07 19.03 44.35
C VAL A 306 7.30 18.36 45.49
N THR A 307 6.21 17.63 45.19
CA THR A 307 5.46 16.89 46.21
C THR A 307 6.32 15.83 46.89
N VAL A 308 7.10 15.05 46.13
CA VAL A 308 8.00 14.03 46.72
C VAL A 308 9.08 14.65 47.62
N ILE A 309 9.65 15.81 47.23
CA ILE A 309 10.64 16.51 48.04
C ILE A 309 10.00 17.05 49.34
N LEU A 310 8.83 17.66 49.25
CA LEU A 310 8.09 18.17 50.40
C LEU A 310 7.70 17.03 51.36
N GLU A 311 7.20 15.92 50.83
CA GLU A 311 6.83 14.74 51.61
C GLU A 311 8.04 14.14 52.33
N ARG A 312 9.19 14.01 51.66
CA ARG A 312 10.43 13.57 52.30
C ARG A 312 10.89 14.52 53.39
N ARG A 313 10.78 15.83 53.19
CA ARG A 313 11.17 16.85 54.18
C ARG A 313 10.27 16.80 55.41
N ILE A 314 8.96 16.73 55.23
CA ILE A 314 7.96 16.66 56.31
C ILE A 314 8.11 15.34 57.08
N THR A 315 8.23 14.21 56.38
CA THR A 315 8.42 12.89 57.01
C THR A 315 9.74 12.83 57.78
N GLY A 316 10.81 13.44 57.25
CA GLY A 316 12.09 13.57 57.94
C GLY A 316 12.00 14.38 59.23
N GLN A 317 11.30 15.52 59.21
CA GLN A 317 11.06 16.35 60.40
C GLN A 317 10.19 15.63 61.45
N LEU A 318 9.16 14.90 61.03
CA LEU A 318 8.33 14.09 61.93
C LEU A 318 9.12 12.94 62.57
N ARG A 319 10.04 12.30 61.84
CA ARG A 319 10.95 11.28 62.38
C ARG A 319 11.92 11.85 63.41
N GLN A 320 12.46 13.06 63.18
CA GLN A 320 13.34 13.74 64.15
C GLN A 320 12.59 14.13 65.43
N ARG A 321 11.37 14.67 65.31
CA ARG A 321 10.51 14.97 66.48
C ARG A 321 10.18 13.71 67.30
N ARG A 322 9.88 12.57 66.65
CA ARG A 322 9.63 11.30 67.35
C ARG A 322 10.87 10.74 68.07
N LYS A 323 12.08 10.96 67.55
CA LYS A 323 13.32 10.55 68.24
C LYS A 323 13.64 11.43 69.46
N GLY A 324 13.37 12.73 69.41
CA GLY A 324 13.57 13.63 70.56
C GLY A 324 12.63 13.36 71.74
N SER A 325 11.43 12.83 71.47
CA SER A 325 10.44 12.48 72.51
C SER A 325 10.75 11.21 73.29
N LYS A 326 11.65 10.34 72.82
CA LYS A 326 12.05 9.09 73.53
C LYS A 326 13.31 9.24 74.38
N ALA A 327 13.92 10.43 74.39
CA ALA A 327 15.12 10.74 75.17
C ALA A 327 14.82 11.55 76.46
N ARG A 328 13.54 11.66 76.81
CA ARG A 328 13.04 12.10 78.11
C ARG A 328 12.25 10.96 78.72
#